data_AF-A0A350I9W5-F1
#
_entry.id   AF-A0A350I9W5-F1
#
_cell.length_a   1.000
_cell.length_b   1.000
_cell.length_c   1.000
_cell.angle_alpha   90.00
_cell.angle_beta   90.00
_cell.angle_gamma   90.00
#
_symmetry.space_group_name_H-M   'P 1'
#
loop_
_entity.id
_entity.type
_entity.pdbx_description
1 polymer ?
#
loop_
_entity_poly.entity_id
_entity_poly.type
_entity_poly.pdbx_seq_one_letter_code
_entity_poly.pdbx_strand_id
1 'polypeptide(L)'
;EGEYPINANGGLRVSDAIFLSGGLTKDAIEEYAYIYRKISPTSVDLEYVTVNLKEAIFNPKSESNIEILPNDSLVIYNNNKFKESFFVDVLGEVKNPRQIKYGSSLTLQDALRLAGGLKLESDPERINIYRVDFSDEKETKILAANLKINEDFSVDEGKNFMLQPFDQIIVRKAPDFELLRNVDVIGEVKYPGTYVLANDNTKILDLLADAGNVTDEAFIKGIKLFRSKDSVGYVIFDLEDAMKNPNSFNNIILQDGDMIELPKSNSLVSISGATKANELYTS
;
A
#
# COMPACT_ATOMS: atom_id res chain seq x y z
N GLU A 1 10.87 30.21 -21.92
CA GLU A 1 10.01 31.23 -22.58
C GLU A 1 10.86 32.46 -22.84
N GLY A 2 10.69 33.11 -23.98
CA GLY A 2 11.41 34.33 -24.35
C GLY A 2 10.68 35.03 -25.49
N GLU A 3 10.60 36.35 -25.43
CA GLU A 3 10.02 37.20 -26.48
C GLU A 3 11.14 37.78 -27.34
N TYR A 4 11.00 37.68 -28.66
CA TYR A 4 12.00 38.17 -29.61
C TYR A 4 11.41 39.28 -30.48
N PRO A 5 12.05 40.45 -30.58
CA PRO A 5 11.57 41.53 -31.43
C PRO A 5 11.72 41.15 -32.92
N ILE A 6 10.66 41.33 -33.70
CA ILE A 6 10.70 41.16 -35.16
C ILE A 6 11.41 42.40 -35.75
N ASN A 7 12.54 42.20 -36.45
CA ASN A 7 13.26 43.27 -37.12
C ASN A 7 12.47 43.79 -38.33
N ALA A 8 12.39 45.12 -38.49
CA ALA A 8 11.52 45.80 -39.46
C ALA A 8 11.88 45.62 -40.95
N ASN A 9 13.00 44.96 -41.30
CA ASN A 9 13.52 44.90 -42.68
C ASN A 9 13.57 43.50 -43.31
N GLY A 10 12.97 42.48 -42.67
CA GLY A 10 12.84 41.15 -43.25
C GLY A 10 11.92 40.27 -42.39
N GLY A 11 10.98 39.57 -43.03
CA GLY A 11 10.04 38.69 -42.33
C GLY A 11 10.77 37.58 -41.57
N LEU A 12 10.52 37.48 -40.27
CA LEU A 12 11.09 36.44 -39.40
C LEU A 12 10.41 35.11 -39.73
N ARG A 13 11.15 34.05 -40.06
CA ARG A 13 10.58 32.72 -40.30
C ARG A 13 10.79 31.77 -39.13
N VAL A 14 10.12 30.63 -39.15
CA VAL A 14 10.20 29.59 -38.10
C VAL A 14 11.65 29.17 -37.82
N SER A 15 12.44 28.92 -38.86
CA SER A 15 13.86 28.56 -38.69
C SER A 15 14.67 29.68 -38.01
N ASP A 16 14.43 30.94 -38.37
CA ASP A 16 15.09 32.09 -37.76
C ASP A 16 14.72 32.22 -36.27
N ALA A 17 13.44 32.07 -35.93
CA ALA A 17 12.99 32.13 -34.54
C ALA A 17 13.58 31.02 -33.67
N ILE A 18 13.68 29.80 -34.20
CA ILE A 18 14.32 28.67 -33.51
C ILE A 18 15.82 28.92 -33.33
N PHE A 19 16.48 29.47 -34.35
CA PHE A 19 17.88 29.85 -34.24
C PHE A 19 18.09 30.94 -33.17
N LEU A 20 17.26 31.99 -33.17
CA LEU A 20 17.32 33.07 -32.19
C LEU A 20 16.99 32.59 -30.77
N SER A 21 16.19 31.53 -30.62
CA SER A 21 15.91 30.91 -29.33
C SER A 21 17.02 29.99 -28.81
N GLY A 22 18.14 29.87 -29.53
CA GLY A 22 19.25 28.98 -29.15
C GLY A 22 19.11 27.54 -29.65
N GLY A 23 18.21 27.29 -30.61
CA GLY A 23 17.95 25.97 -31.17
C GLY A 23 16.88 25.17 -30.42
N LEU A 24 16.65 23.94 -30.89
CA LEU A 24 15.76 22.98 -30.25
C LEU A 24 16.47 22.28 -29.07
N THR A 25 15.73 21.98 -28.00
CA THR A 25 16.24 21.08 -26.95
C THR A 25 16.31 19.64 -27.49
N LYS A 26 17.15 18.78 -26.89
CA LYS A 26 17.36 17.38 -27.34
C LYS A 26 16.09 16.53 -27.37
N ASP A 27 15.06 16.96 -26.68
CA ASP A 27 13.81 16.27 -26.47
C ASP A 27 12.62 16.97 -27.16
N ALA A 28 12.86 18.05 -27.92
CA ALA A 28 11.82 18.67 -28.74
C ALA A 28 11.29 17.69 -29.82
N ILE A 29 9.99 17.78 -30.12
CA ILE A 29 9.39 17.12 -31.27
C ILE A 29 9.76 17.91 -32.52
N GLU A 30 10.32 17.25 -33.53
CA GLU A 30 10.77 17.91 -34.76
C GLU A 30 9.76 17.76 -35.91
N GLU A 31 8.85 16.78 -35.81
CA GLU A 31 7.88 16.44 -36.84
C GLU A 31 6.75 17.47 -36.94
N TYR A 32 6.41 18.12 -35.84
CA TYR A 32 5.39 19.17 -35.81
C TYR A 32 5.59 20.18 -34.66
N ALA A 33 5.11 21.39 -34.90
CA ALA A 33 4.87 22.46 -33.95
C ALA A 33 3.59 23.21 -34.35
N TYR A 34 3.13 24.10 -33.49
CA TYR A 34 1.97 24.94 -33.76
C TYR A 34 2.33 26.41 -33.66
N ILE A 35 1.88 27.20 -34.64
CA ILE A 35 1.77 28.65 -34.50
C ILE A 35 0.33 28.95 -34.12
N TYR A 36 0.14 29.60 -32.97
CA TYR A 36 -1.14 30.17 -32.58
C TYR A 36 -1.21 31.59 -33.13
N ARG A 37 -2.09 31.81 -34.11
CA ARG A 37 -2.24 33.07 -34.81
C ARG A 37 -3.64 33.61 -34.59
N LYS A 38 -3.79 34.90 -34.31
CA LYS A 38 -5.12 35.53 -34.25
C LYS A 38 -5.67 35.71 -35.66
N ILE A 39 -6.92 35.33 -35.89
CA ILE A 39 -7.58 35.48 -37.20
C ILE A 39 -7.67 36.95 -37.63
N SER A 40 -7.79 37.85 -36.66
CA SER A 40 -7.63 39.30 -36.87
C SER A 40 -7.03 39.96 -35.62
N PRO A 41 -6.44 41.16 -35.72
CA PRO A 41 -5.85 41.85 -34.57
C PRO A 41 -6.83 42.09 -33.40
N THR A 42 -8.13 42.16 -33.71
CA THR A 42 -9.21 42.38 -32.75
C THR A 42 -9.99 41.11 -32.40
N SER A 43 -9.75 40.00 -33.10
CA SER A 43 -10.44 38.74 -32.84
C SER A 43 -9.86 38.03 -31.61
N VAL A 44 -10.75 37.34 -30.89
CA VAL A 44 -10.38 36.38 -29.82
C VAL A 44 -10.11 34.99 -30.42
N ASP A 45 -10.60 34.73 -31.63
CA ASP A 45 -10.45 33.44 -32.30
C ASP A 45 -9.01 33.22 -32.80
N LEU A 46 -8.49 32.03 -32.53
CA LEU A 46 -7.17 31.58 -32.92
C LEU A 46 -7.26 30.60 -34.09
N GLU A 47 -6.37 30.78 -35.05
CA GLU A 47 -6.01 29.79 -36.05
C GLU A 47 -4.78 29.02 -35.56
N TYR A 48 -4.79 27.70 -35.80
CA TYR A 48 -3.70 26.80 -35.49
C TYR A 48 -2.98 26.42 -36.78
N VAL A 49 -1.80 26.99 -37.01
CA VAL A 49 -0.99 26.66 -38.18
C VAL A 49 0.01 25.59 -37.78
N THR A 50 -0.07 24.42 -38.40
CA THR A 50 0.88 23.32 -38.16
C THR A 50 2.17 23.54 -38.93
N VAL A 51 3.30 23.23 -38.31
CA VAL A 51 4.63 23.42 -38.90
C VAL A 51 5.49 22.18 -38.69
N ASN A 52 6.07 21.62 -39.75
CA ASN A 52 7.10 20.60 -39.62
C ASN A 52 8.45 21.28 -39.35
N LEU A 53 8.96 21.19 -38.12
CA LEU A 53 10.19 21.89 -37.71
C LEU A 53 11.43 21.36 -38.41
N LYS A 54 11.51 20.05 -38.61
CA LYS A 54 12.61 19.41 -39.33
C LYS A 54 12.76 19.96 -40.74
N GLU A 55 11.65 20.01 -41.49
CA GLU A 55 11.64 20.59 -42.83
C GLU A 55 11.91 22.09 -42.80
N ALA A 56 11.35 22.84 -41.84
CA ALA A 56 11.58 24.27 -41.70
C ALA A 56 13.06 24.62 -41.48
N ILE A 57 13.75 23.84 -40.63
CA ILE A 57 15.15 24.05 -40.23
C ILE A 57 16.12 23.55 -41.29
N PHE A 58 15.96 22.32 -41.78
CA PHE A 58 16.91 21.69 -42.69
C PHE A 58 16.67 22.03 -44.16
N ASN A 59 15.47 22.47 -44.51
CA ASN A 59 15.11 22.93 -45.85
C ASN A 59 14.41 24.30 -45.77
N PRO A 60 15.16 25.42 -45.58
CA PRO A 60 14.57 26.74 -45.34
C PRO A 60 13.72 27.31 -46.49
N LYS A 61 13.78 26.70 -47.67
CA LYS A 61 12.93 27.05 -48.83
C LYS A 61 11.62 26.27 -48.86
N SER A 62 11.42 25.32 -47.94
CA SER A 62 10.19 24.55 -47.83
C SER A 62 9.02 25.43 -47.40
N GLU A 63 7.81 24.99 -47.73
CA GLU A 63 6.57 25.62 -47.25
C GLU A 63 6.42 25.53 -45.73
N SER A 64 7.16 24.61 -45.08
CA SER A 64 7.20 24.49 -43.63
C SER A 64 7.98 25.62 -42.95
N ASN A 65 8.84 26.37 -43.65
CA ASN A 65 9.53 27.52 -43.07
C ASN A 65 8.63 28.77 -43.07
N ILE A 66 7.51 28.69 -42.37
CA ILE A 66 6.44 29.70 -42.36
C ILE A 66 6.95 31.03 -41.79
N GLU A 67 6.44 32.13 -42.34
CA GLU A 67 6.68 33.48 -41.82
C GLU A 67 5.87 33.72 -40.53
N ILE A 68 6.55 34.17 -39.49
CA ILE A 68 6.00 34.52 -38.18
C ILE A 68 5.52 35.97 -38.23
N LEU A 69 4.25 36.17 -37.89
CA LEU A 69 3.60 37.47 -37.85
C LEU A 69 3.59 38.05 -36.43
N PRO A 70 3.40 39.38 -36.29
CA PRO A 70 3.25 39.99 -34.97
C PRO A 70 2.13 39.33 -34.15
N ASN A 71 2.43 39.03 -32.88
CA ASN A 71 1.55 38.34 -31.92
C ASN A 71 1.34 36.83 -32.18
N ASP A 72 2.06 36.23 -33.11
CA ASP A 72 2.11 34.77 -33.22
C ASP A 72 2.82 34.16 -32.01
N SER A 73 2.34 33.00 -31.56
CA SER A 73 3.04 32.17 -30.57
C SER A 73 3.42 30.84 -31.19
N LEU A 74 4.72 30.62 -31.40
CA LEU A 74 5.27 29.33 -31.85
C LEU A 74 5.46 28.43 -30.64
N VAL A 75 4.66 27.36 -30.55
CA VAL A 75 4.71 26.37 -29.47
C VAL A 75 5.35 25.09 -29.98
N ILE A 76 6.47 24.74 -29.35
CA ILE A 76 7.23 23.52 -29.64
C ILE A 76 7.05 22.57 -28.45
N TYR A 77 6.45 21.41 -28.71
CA TYR A 77 6.24 20.41 -27.68
C TYR A 77 7.47 19.52 -27.51
N ASN A 78 7.58 18.95 -26.32
CA ASN A 78 8.64 18.04 -25.94
C ASN A 78 8.12 16.60 -26.02
N ASN A 79 8.90 15.71 -26.62
CA ASN A 79 8.63 14.28 -26.78
C ASN A 79 8.49 13.56 -25.42
N ASN A 80 9.00 14.15 -24.34
CA ASN A 80 8.90 13.62 -22.98
C ASN A 80 7.50 13.76 -22.35
N LYS A 81 6.57 14.52 -22.94
CA LYS A 81 5.18 14.61 -22.42
C LYS A 81 4.31 13.42 -22.86
N PHE A 82 4.75 12.66 -23.87
CA PHE A 82 4.03 11.51 -24.44
C PHE A 82 4.85 10.21 -24.45
N LYS A 83 6.06 10.19 -23.89
CA LYS A 83 6.70 8.93 -23.52
C LYS A 83 5.94 8.34 -22.35
N GLU A 84 4.93 7.53 -22.66
CA GLU A 84 4.22 6.70 -21.70
C GLU A 84 5.26 5.98 -20.82
N SER A 85 5.37 6.42 -19.56
CA SER A 85 6.17 5.70 -18.59
C SER A 85 5.32 4.55 -18.11
N PHE A 86 5.56 3.38 -18.70
CA PHE A 86 4.97 2.14 -18.24
C PHE A 86 5.39 1.87 -16.79
N PHE A 87 4.52 1.21 -16.04
CA PHE A 87 4.75 0.86 -14.64
C PHE A 87 4.26 -0.55 -14.34
N VAL A 88 4.66 -1.08 -13.19
CA VAL A 88 4.18 -2.33 -12.61
C VAL A 88 3.76 -2.02 -11.19
N ASP A 89 2.66 -2.60 -10.72
CA ASP A 89 2.23 -2.46 -9.33
C ASP A 89 2.61 -3.69 -8.51
N VAL A 90 3.14 -3.48 -7.30
CA VAL A 90 3.41 -4.52 -6.30
C VAL A 90 2.58 -4.26 -5.07
N LEU A 91 1.64 -5.17 -4.78
CA LEU A 91 0.61 -5.03 -3.76
C LEU A 91 0.55 -6.24 -2.81
N GLY A 92 -0.17 -6.09 -1.70
CA GLY A 92 -0.41 -7.16 -0.72
C GLY A 92 0.69 -7.28 0.33
N GLU A 93 1.04 -8.52 0.71
CA GLU A 93 1.97 -8.82 1.81
C GLU A 93 3.46 -8.70 1.42
N VAL A 94 3.81 -7.52 0.90
CA VAL A 94 5.19 -7.06 0.74
C VAL A 94 5.49 -5.97 1.77
N LYS A 95 6.77 -5.75 2.08
CA LYS A 95 7.15 -4.76 3.11
C LYS A 95 6.75 -3.33 2.72
N ASN A 96 6.91 -2.98 1.44
CA ASN A 96 6.59 -1.65 0.90
C ASN A 96 5.79 -1.80 -0.40
N PRO A 97 4.45 -1.92 -0.34
CA PRO A 97 3.60 -1.89 -1.52
C PRO A 97 3.84 -0.62 -2.34
N ARG A 98 4.05 -0.75 -3.65
CA ARG A 98 4.39 0.39 -4.51
C ARG A 98 4.22 0.12 -5.99
N GLN A 99 4.12 1.22 -6.73
CA GLN A 99 4.28 1.25 -8.16
C GLN A 99 5.77 1.40 -8.52
N ILE A 100 6.23 0.65 -9.52
CA ILE A 100 7.60 0.62 -10.00
C ILE A 100 7.61 1.02 -11.47
N LYS A 101 8.50 1.93 -11.85
CA LYS A 101 8.69 2.27 -13.27
C LYS A 101 9.19 1.05 -14.03
N TYR A 102 8.48 0.69 -15.10
CA TYR A 102 8.83 -0.43 -15.95
C TYR A 102 10.13 -0.16 -16.72
N GLY A 103 10.96 -1.18 -16.81
CA GLY A 103 12.07 -1.28 -17.74
C GLY A 103 12.04 -2.66 -18.39
N SER A 104 12.54 -2.78 -19.61
CA SER A 104 12.50 -4.04 -20.38
C SER A 104 13.25 -5.20 -19.71
N SER A 105 14.15 -4.91 -18.77
CA SER A 105 14.88 -5.90 -17.97
C SER A 105 14.23 -6.18 -16.60
N LEU A 106 13.11 -5.54 -16.26
CA LEU A 106 12.50 -5.65 -14.93
C LEU A 106 11.88 -7.05 -14.75
N THR A 107 12.34 -7.75 -13.72
CA THR A 107 11.86 -9.08 -13.36
C THR A 107 10.93 -9.04 -12.15
N LEU A 108 10.16 -10.10 -11.94
CA LEU A 108 9.37 -10.28 -10.72
C LEU A 108 10.26 -10.20 -9.46
N GLN A 109 11.42 -10.85 -9.48
CA GLN A 109 12.36 -10.83 -8.37
C GLN A 109 12.83 -9.40 -8.07
N ASP A 110 13.18 -8.62 -9.10
CA ASP A 110 13.55 -7.22 -8.91
C ASP A 110 12.40 -6.41 -8.34
N ALA A 111 11.18 -6.59 -8.83
CA ALA A 111 10.00 -5.89 -8.33
C ALA A 111 9.75 -6.18 -6.84
N LEU A 112 9.82 -7.45 -6.42
CA LEU A 112 9.67 -7.85 -5.01
C LEU A 112 10.81 -7.29 -4.14
N ARG A 113 12.06 -7.31 -4.63
CA ARG A 113 13.20 -6.73 -3.93
C ARG A 113 13.07 -5.20 -3.78
N LEU A 114 12.61 -4.51 -4.82
CA LEU A 114 12.33 -3.07 -4.79
C LEU A 114 11.16 -2.70 -3.86
N ALA A 115 10.25 -3.65 -3.60
CA ALA A 115 9.23 -3.56 -2.56
C ALA A 115 9.74 -3.92 -1.15
N GLY A 116 11.04 -4.22 -1.01
CA GLY A 116 11.68 -4.57 0.27
C GLY A 116 11.55 -6.06 0.66
N GLY A 117 11.11 -6.90 -0.26
CA GLY A 117 10.83 -8.32 -0.03
C GLY A 117 9.43 -8.57 0.55
N LEU A 118 9.17 -9.84 0.85
CA LEU A 118 7.90 -10.31 1.39
C LEU A 118 7.82 -10.04 2.90
N LYS A 119 6.60 -9.94 3.43
CA LYS A 119 6.37 -9.97 4.88
C LYS A 119 6.38 -11.41 5.41
N LEU A 120 6.50 -11.55 6.73
CA LEU A 120 6.54 -12.86 7.39
C LEU A 120 5.22 -13.62 7.22
N GLU A 121 4.10 -12.90 7.25
CA GLU A 121 2.75 -13.40 7.09
C GLU A 121 2.33 -13.67 5.63
N SER A 122 3.24 -13.52 4.67
CA SER A 122 2.95 -13.72 3.25
C SER A 122 2.85 -15.21 2.88
N ASP A 123 2.12 -15.52 1.81
CA ASP A 123 2.12 -16.82 1.16
C ASP A 123 3.11 -16.80 -0.02
N PRO A 124 4.35 -17.29 0.15
CA PRO A 124 5.35 -17.29 -0.92
C PRO A 124 5.07 -18.32 -2.01
N GLU A 125 4.10 -19.24 -1.81
CA GLU A 125 3.69 -20.23 -2.81
C GLU A 125 2.59 -19.69 -3.74
N ARG A 126 1.94 -18.58 -3.36
CA ARG A 126 0.81 -17.99 -4.09
C ARG A 126 0.99 -16.48 -4.31
N ILE A 127 1.86 -16.16 -5.27
CA ILE A 127 1.93 -14.82 -5.85
C ILE A 127 1.05 -14.79 -7.09
N ASN A 128 0.13 -13.84 -7.18
CA ASN A 128 -0.70 -13.65 -8.36
C ASN A 128 -0.16 -12.50 -9.20
N ILE A 129 0.03 -12.74 -10.48
CA ILE A 129 0.33 -11.69 -11.45
C ILE A 129 -0.92 -11.49 -12.30
N TYR A 130 -1.32 -10.24 -12.51
CA TYR A 130 -2.41 -9.87 -13.39
C TYR A 130 -1.81 -9.07 -14.53
N ARG A 131 -2.01 -9.55 -15.74
CA ARG A 131 -1.54 -8.92 -16.97
C ARG A 131 -2.74 -8.59 -17.83
N VAL A 132 -2.71 -7.44 -18.50
CA VAL A 132 -3.69 -7.11 -19.53
C VAL A 132 -3.09 -7.52 -20.87
N ASP A 133 -3.64 -8.56 -21.49
CA ASP A 133 -3.28 -8.95 -22.85
C ASP A 133 -4.11 -8.14 -23.86
N PHE A 134 -3.45 -7.27 -24.62
CA PHE A 134 -4.07 -6.44 -25.66
C PHE A 134 -4.06 -7.11 -27.05
N SER A 135 -3.59 -8.36 -27.17
CA SER A 135 -3.46 -9.06 -28.45
C SER A 135 -4.79 -9.53 -29.06
N ASP A 136 -5.85 -9.61 -28.25
CA ASP A 136 -7.18 -10.03 -28.66
C ASP A 136 -8.14 -8.83 -28.48
N GLU A 137 -8.61 -8.23 -29.57
CA GLU A 137 -9.43 -6.98 -29.60
C GLU A 137 -10.75 -7.06 -28.82
N LYS A 138 -11.05 -8.19 -28.18
CA LYS A 138 -12.37 -8.49 -27.60
C LYS A 138 -12.37 -8.56 -26.07
N GLU A 139 -11.32 -9.03 -25.41
CA GLU A 139 -11.32 -9.21 -23.94
C GLU A 139 -9.92 -9.14 -23.32
N THR A 140 -9.80 -8.39 -22.22
CA THR A 140 -8.63 -8.44 -21.33
C THR A 140 -8.46 -9.84 -20.75
N LYS A 141 -7.39 -10.56 -21.10
CA LYS A 141 -7.06 -11.85 -20.48
C LYS A 141 -6.14 -11.66 -19.28
N ILE A 142 -6.59 -12.07 -18.10
CA ILE A 142 -5.79 -12.12 -16.88
C ILE A 142 -4.93 -13.39 -16.89
N LEU A 143 -3.60 -13.23 -16.95
CA LEU A 143 -2.66 -14.34 -16.81
C LEU A 143 -2.19 -14.50 -15.36
N ALA A 144 -2.87 -15.35 -14.58
CA ALA A 144 -2.42 -15.69 -13.24
C ALA A 144 -1.31 -16.76 -13.29
N ALA A 145 -0.06 -16.34 -13.09
CA ALA A 145 1.03 -17.26 -12.75
C ALA A 145 1.05 -17.39 -11.22
N ASN A 146 0.97 -18.61 -10.68
CA ASN A 146 1.31 -18.88 -9.28
C ASN A 146 2.78 -19.33 -9.26
N LEU A 147 3.63 -18.58 -8.58
CA LEU A 147 5.06 -18.87 -8.51
C LEU A 147 5.46 -19.09 -7.07
N LYS A 148 6.21 -20.17 -6.84
CA LYS A 148 6.87 -20.43 -5.56
C LYS A 148 8.18 -19.68 -5.50
N ILE A 149 8.35 -18.92 -4.42
CA ILE A 149 9.56 -18.16 -4.15
C ILE A 149 10.29 -18.75 -2.94
N ASN A 150 11.59 -18.99 -3.11
CA ASN A 150 12.49 -19.43 -2.05
C ASN A 150 12.85 -18.27 -1.11
N GLU A 151 13.41 -18.58 0.06
CA GLU A 151 13.77 -17.57 1.07
C GLU A 151 14.77 -16.50 0.55
N ASP A 152 15.55 -16.84 -0.47
CA ASP A 152 16.49 -15.93 -1.16
C ASP A 152 15.84 -15.11 -2.29
N PHE A 153 14.51 -15.16 -2.39
CA PHE A 153 13.70 -14.60 -3.45
C PHE A 153 13.94 -15.20 -4.84
N SER A 154 14.58 -16.38 -4.95
CA SER A 154 14.65 -17.12 -6.22
C SER A 154 13.32 -17.81 -6.51
N VAL A 155 12.96 -17.91 -7.79
CA VAL A 155 11.74 -18.57 -8.24
C VAL A 155 12.07 -20.01 -8.63
N ASP A 156 11.37 -20.99 -8.03
CA ASP A 156 11.68 -22.43 -8.18
C ASP A 156 11.52 -22.95 -9.62
N GLU A 157 10.64 -22.32 -10.42
CA GLU A 157 10.49 -22.63 -11.85
C GLU A 157 11.33 -21.70 -12.74
N GLY A 158 12.65 -21.87 -12.67
CA GLY A 158 13.52 -21.90 -13.86
C GLY A 158 13.44 -20.77 -14.90
N LYS A 159 13.07 -19.52 -14.54
CA LYS A 159 13.33 -18.30 -15.33
C LYS A 159 12.98 -17.05 -14.54
N ASN A 160 13.84 -16.04 -14.65
CA ASN A 160 13.53 -14.64 -14.35
C ASN A 160 12.22 -14.25 -15.03
N PHE A 161 11.09 -14.29 -14.31
CA PHE A 161 9.79 -13.90 -14.88
C PHE A 161 9.89 -12.43 -15.28
N MET A 162 9.89 -12.18 -16.59
CA MET A 162 9.94 -10.83 -17.13
C MET A 162 8.55 -10.20 -17.02
N LEU A 163 8.53 -9.04 -16.40
CA LEU A 163 7.31 -8.26 -16.27
C LEU A 163 7.02 -7.56 -17.60
N GLN A 164 5.76 -7.18 -17.77
CA GLN A 164 5.28 -6.37 -18.87
C GLN A 164 4.69 -5.06 -18.33
N PRO A 165 4.54 -4.03 -19.19
CA PRO A 165 3.81 -2.83 -18.85
C PRO A 165 2.46 -3.13 -18.21
N PHE A 166 2.20 -2.46 -17.09
CA PHE A 166 0.95 -2.51 -16.32
C PHE A 166 0.65 -3.85 -15.64
N ASP A 167 1.64 -4.75 -15.53
CA ASP A 167 1.51 -5.93 -14.68
C ASP A 167 1.19 -5.52 -13.24
N GLN A 168 0.27 -6.24 -12.61
CA GLN A 168 -0.04 -6.09 -11.19
C GLN A 168 0.32 -7.38 -10.46
N ILE A 169 1.25 -7.27 -9.52
CA ILE A 169 1.73 -8.35 -8.67
C ILE A 169 1.04 -8.23 -7.32
N ILE A 170 0.34 -9.29 -6.90
CA ILE A 170 -0.36 -9.36 -5.63
C ILE A 170 0.22 -10.53 -4.83
N VAL A 171 0.83 -10.21 -3.69
CA VAL A 171 1.28 -11.20 -2.70
C VAL A 171 0.16 -11.39 -1.68
N ARG A 172 -0.34 -12.62 -1.55
CA ARG A 172 -1.39 -12.94 -0.59
C ARG A 172 -0.83 -13.15 0.81
N LYS A 173 -1.68 -12.96 1.81
CA LYS A 173 -1.41 -13.43 3.18
C LYS A 173 -1.55 -14.95 3.22
N ALA A 174 -0.64 -15.62 3.91
CA ALA A 174 -0.79 -17.04 4.21
C ALA A 174 -2.05 -17.25 5.06
N PRO A 175 -3.00 -18.09 4.60
CA PRO A 175 -4.31 -18.22 5.24
C PRO A 175 -4.19 -18.76 6.68
N ASP A 176 -3.21 -19.62 6.93
CA ASP A 176 -2.98 -20.26 8.23
C ASP A 176 -1.92 -19.53 9.07
N PHE A 177 -1.47 -18.34 8.65
CA PHE A 177 -0.49 -17.57 9.42
C PHE A 177 -1.16 -16.81 10.56
N GLU A 178 -0.88 -17.28 11.77
CA GLU A 178 -1.21 -16.61 13.02
C GLU A 178 0.05 -16.33 13.84
N LEU A 179 0.16 -15.13 14.39
CA LEU A 179 1.18 -14.83 15.38
C LEU A 179 0.82 -15.53 16.69
N LEU A 180 1.85 -15.91 17.46
CA LEU A 180 1.65 -16.40 18.83
C LEU A 180 0.88 -15.34 19.62
N ARG A 181 -0.23 -15.76 20.22
CA ARG A 181 -1.03 -14.91 21.10
C ARG A 181 -0.73 -15.27 22.53
N ASN A 182 -0.43 -14.28 23.35
CA ASN A 182 -0.02 -14.50 24.73
C ASN A 182 -1.00 -13.89 25.72
N VAL A 183 -1.17 -14.55 26.86
CA VAL A 183 -1.92 -14.07 28.02
C VAL A 183 -1.05 -14.21 29.25
N ASP A 184 -1.03 -13.18 30.09
CA ASP A 184 -0.31 -13.19 31.35
C ASP A 184 -1.23 -13.57 32.50
N VAL A 185 -0.82 -14.54 33.32
CA VAL A 185 -1.53 -14.95 34.53
C VAL A 185 -0.65 -14.65 35.74
N ILE A 186 -1.15 -13.80 36.65
CA ILE A 186 -0.46 -13.43 37.88
C ILE A 186 -1.34 -13.69 39.11
N GLY A 187 -0.69 -13.95 40.23
CA GLY A 187 -1.35 -14.17 41.53
C GLY A 187 -1.59 -15.65 41.84
N GLU A 188 -2.75 -15.96 42.40
CA GLU A 188 -3.05 -17.22 43.10
C GLU A 188 -3.47 -18.38 42.18
N VAL A 189 -2.60 -18.72 41.24
CA VAL A 189 -2.64 -19.97 40.47
C VAL A 189 -1.41 -20.82 40.80
N LYS A 190 -1.45 -22.12 40.50
CA LYS A 190 -0.31 -23.01 40.80
C LYS A 190 0.96 -22.62 40.04
N TYR A 191 0.82 -22.17 38.79
CA TYR A 191 1.93 -21.76 37.93
C TYR A 191 1.64 -20.38 37.29
N PRO A 192 1.97 -19.26 37.96
CA PRO A 192 1.88 -17.94 37.33
C PRO A 192 2.89 -17.81 36.18
N GLY A 193 2.53 -17.06 35.14
CA GLY A 193 3.40 -16.86 33.98
C GLY A 193 2.65 -16.47 32.71
N THR A 194 3.39 -16.43 31.60
CA THR A 194 2.85 -16.17 30.26
C THR A 194 2.45 -17.49 29.58
N TYR A 195 1.27 -17.50 28.98
CA TYR A 195 0.68 -18.65 28.33
C TYR A 195 0.32 -18.33 26.89
N VAL A 196 0.54 -19.29 25.98
CA VAL A 196 0.19 -19.16 24.57
C VAL A 196 -1.24 -19.63 24.35
N LEU A 197 -2.07 -18.80 23.70
CA LEU A 197 -3.40 -19.20 23.25
C LEU A 197 -3.26 -20.04 21.97
N ALA A 198 -3.31 -21.36 22.13
CA ALA A 198 -3.19 -22.31 21.03
C ALA A 198 -4.39 -22.24 20.06
N ASN A 199 -5.59 -21.86 20.54
CA ASN A 199 -6.83 -21.88 19.77
C ASN A 199 -7.61 -20.57 19.92
N ASP A 200 -8.37 -20.19 18.89
CA ASP A 200 -9.22 -18.99 18.89
C ASP A 200 -10.31 -18.97 19.97
N ASN A 201 -10.68 -20.15 20.45
CA ASN A 201 -11.76 -20.33 21.41
C ASN A 201 -11.24 -20.66 22.81
N THR A 202 -9.95 -20.47 23.11
CA THR A 202 -9.41 -20.69 24.46
C THR A 202 -10.12 -19.76 25.44
N LYS A 203 -10.76 -20.34 26.45
CA LYS A 203 -11.48 -19.61 27.48
C LYS A 203 -10.69 -19.53 28.77
N ILE A 204 -11.15 -18.68 29.68
CA ILE A 204 -10.49 -18.48 30.97
C ILE A 204 -10.34 -19.77 31.79
N LEU A 205 -11.32 -20.69 31.75
CA LEU A 205 -11.19 -21.96 32.46
C LEU A 205 -10.12 -22.87 31.86
N ASP A 206 -9.97 -22.87 30.53
CA ASP A 206 -8.93 -23.66 29.85
C ASP A 206 -7.54 -23.16 30.27
N LEU A 207 -7.36 -21.84 30.26
CA LEU A 207 -6.12 -21.21 30.70
C LEU A 207 -5.81 -21.48 32.17
N LEU A 208 -6.81 -21.39 33.06
CA LEU A 208 -6.60 -21.67 34.47
C LEU A 208 -6.24 -23.14 34.70
N ALA A 209 -6.81 -24.07 33.92
CA ALA A 209 -6.43 -25.47 33.98
C ALA A 209 -4.96 -25.67 33.57
N ASP A 210 -4.51 -25.01 32.49
CA ASP A 210 -3.11 -25.02 32.04
C ASP A 210 -2.17 -24.41 33.09
N ALA A 211 -2.62 -23.37 33.81
CA ALA A 211 -1.92 -22.76 34.94
C ALA A 211 -1.94 -23.61 36.23
N GLY A 212 -2.45 -24.83 36.17
CA GLY A 212 -2.52 -25.77 37.28
C GLY A 212 -3.65 -25.50 38.28
N ASN A 213 -4.68 -24.80 37.82
CA ASN A 213 -5.84 -24.27 38.56
C ASN A 213 -5.50 -23.20 39.60
N VAL A 214 -6.56 -22.57 40.12
CA VAL A 214 -6.49 -21.62 41.23
C VAL A 214 -6.04 -22.33 42.52
N THR A 215 -5.31 -21.63 43.39
CA THR A 215 -4.91 -22.15 44.71
C THR A 215 -6.07 -22.08 45.70
N ASP A 216 -6.00 -22.82 46.80
CA ASP A 216 -6.99 -22.73 47.90
C ASP A 216 -6.99 -21.34 48.58
N GLU A 217 -5.95 -20.54 48.37
CA GLU A 217 -5.84 -19.18 48.90
C GLU A 217 -6.40 -18.12 47.94
N ALA A 218 -6.81 -18.50 46.72
CA ALA A 218 -7.29 -17.59 45.70
C ALA A 218 -8.64 -16.95 46.05
N PHE A 219 -8.75 -15.64 45.85
CA PHE A 219 -10.02 -14.92 45.93
C PHE A 219 -10.70 -14.87 44.56
N ILE A 220 -11.42 -15.93 44.22
CA ILE A 220 -12.08 -16.13 42.91
C ILE A 220 -12.99 -14.94 42.54
N LYS A 221 -13.74 -14.38 43.51
CA LYS A 221 -14.65 -13.23 43.28
C LYS A 221 -13.92 -11.92 42.95
N GLY A 222 -12.61 -11.83 43.23
CA GLY A 222 -11.79 -10.65 42.97
C GLY A 222 -10.89 -10.78 41.75
N ILE A 223 -11.05 -11.84 40.96
CA ILE A 223 -10.31 -11.99 39.70
C ILE A 223 -10.56 -10.78 38.80
N LYS A 224 -9.52 -10.34 38.10
CA LYS A 224 -9.62 -9.26 37.12
C LYS A 224 -9.03 -9.75 35.80
N LEU A 225 -9.69 -9.38 34.70
CA LEU A 225 -9.10 -9.44 33.38
C LEU A 225 -8.92 -8.01 32.87
N PHE A 226 -7.70 -7.67 32.46
CA PHE A 226 -7.38 -6.43 31.78
C PHE A 226 -7.03 -6.72 30.32
N ARG A 227 -7.78 -6.11 29.40
CA ARG A 227 -7.61 -6.23 27.96
C ARG A 227 -7.03 -4.93 27.40
N SER A 228 -5.76 -4.98 27.03
CA SER A 228 -5.06 -3.81 26.46
C SER A 228 -5.47 -3.53 25.02
N LYS A 229 -5.80 -4.59 24.26
CA LYS A 229 -6.24 -4.49 22.87
C LYS A 229 -7.52 -3.65 22.75
N ASP A 230 -7.57 -2.81 21.72
CA ASP A 230 -8.69 -1.93 21.40
C ASP A 230 -9.13 -0.99 22.54
N SER A 231 -8.24 -0.72 23.51
CA SER A 231 -8.51 0.14 24.67
C SER A 231 -9.73 -0.29 25.52
N VAL A 232 -10.00 -1.60 25.59
CA VAL A 232 -11.15 -2.14 26.36
C VAL A 232 -10.98 -1.92 27.86
N GLY A 233 -9.79 -2.15 28.40
CA GLY A 233 -9.52 -2.03 29.84
C GLY A 233 -10.03 -3.25 30.62
N TYR A 234 -10.64 -3.03 31.79
CA TYR A 234 -11.12 -4.12 32.64
C TYR A 234 -12.38 -4.78 32.07
N VAL A 235 -12.35 -6.10 31.94
CA VAL A 235 -13.47 -6.94 31.52
C VAL A 235 -14.16 -7.50 32.75
N ILE A 236 -15.47 -7.26 32.87
CA ILE A 236 -16.30 -7.76 33.97
C ILE A 236 -16.78 -9.17 33.63
N PHE A 237 -16.54 -10.12 34.52
CA PHE A 237 -17.04 -11.49 34.43
C PHE A 237 -17.08 -12.13 35.84
N ASP A 238 -17.84 -13.21 35.98
CA ASP A 238 -17.94 -14.00 37.21
C ASP A 238 -17.29 -15.38 37.03
N LEU A 239 -16.07 -15.54 37.56
CA LEU A 239 -15.37 -16.83 37.49
C LEU A 239 -16.10 -17.95 38.25
N GLU A 240 -16.81 -17.64 39.33
CA GLU A 240 -17.55 -18.65 40.09
C GLU A 240 -18.71 -19.20 39.25
N ASP A 241 -19.43 -18.33 38.54
CA ASP A 241 -20.45 -18.75 37.57
C ASP A 241 -19.85 -19.55 36.43
N ALA A 242 -18.70 -19.12 35.86
CA ALA A 242 -18.02 -19.86 34.81
C ALA A 242 -17.65 -21.28 35.26
N MET A 243 -17.09 -21.45 36.46
CA MET A 243 -16.72 -22.76 37.01
C MET A 243 -17.94 -23.67 37.24
N LYS A 244 -19.08 -23.11 37.66
CA LYS A 244 -20.33 -23.87 37.85
C LYS A 244 -21.02 -24.19 36.54
N ASN A 245 -20.93 -23.30 35.56
CA ASN A 245 -21.55 -23.42 34.24
C ASN A 245 -20.53 -23.02 33.15
N PRO A 246 -19.69 -23.96 32.68
CA PRO A 246 -18.65 -23.67 31.68
C PRO A 246 -19.16 -23.14 30.33
N ASN A 247 -20.47 -23.27 30.07
CA ASN A 247 -21.13 -22.75 28.87
C ASN A 247 -21.70 -21.32 29.07
N SER A 248 -21.57 -20.74 30.26
CA SER A 248 -22.03 -19.38 30.52
C SER A 248 -21.18 -18.34 29.78
N PHE A 249 -21.74 -17.14 29.63
CA PHE A 249 -21.03 -16.00 29.06
C PHE A 249 -19.86 -15.53 29.96
N ASN A 250 -19.81 -15.96 31.23
CA ASN A 250 -18.73 -15.65 32.14
C ASN A 250 -17.47 -16.49 31.88
N ASN A 251 -17.58 -17.61 31.16
CA ASN A 251 -16.41 -18.34 30.65
C ASN A 251 -15.90 -17.63 29.38
N ILE A 252 -15.31 -16.46 29.59
CA ILE A 252 -14.91 -15.52 28.55
C ILE A 252 -13.82 -16.10 27.64
N ILE A 253 -13.91 -15.76 26.35
CA ILE A 253 -12.86 -16.05 25.37
C ILE A 253 -11.72 -15.05 25.55
N LEU A 254 -10.51 -15.59 25.64
CA LEU A 254 -9.29 -14.81 25.84
C LEU A 254 -8.78 -14.24 24.53
N GLN A 255 -8.07 -13.12 24.63
CA GLN A 255 -7.45 -12.44 23.50
C GLN A 255 -5.97 -12.21 23.76
N ASP A 256 -5.22 -12.03 22.68
CA ASP A 256 -3.82 -11.64 22.75
C ASP A 256 -3.64 -10.36 23.58
N GLY A 257 -2.70 -10.39 24.51
CA GLY A 257 -2.40 -9.28 25.41
C GLY A 257 -3.37 -9.11 26.59
N ASP A 258 -4.23 -10.10 26.85
CA ASP A 258 -5.00 -10.15 28.10
C ASP A 258 -4.07 -10.39 29.30
N MET A 259 -4.38 -9.75 30.42
CA MET A 259 -3.71 -9.96 31.71
C MET A 259 -4.76 -10.36 32.75
N ILE A 260 -4.54 -11.50 33.39
CA ILE A 260 -5.40 -12.05 34.43
C ILE A 260 -4.70 -11.92 35.78
N GLU A 261 -5.34 -11.20 36.69
CA GLU A 261 -4.88 -10.99 38.05
C GLU A 261 -5.83 -11.72 39.01
N LEU A 262 -5.30 -12.71 39.73
CA LEU A 262 -6.04 -13.46 40.74
C LEU A 262 -5.49 -13.14 42.14
N PRO A 263 -6.17 -12.28 42.92
CA PRO A 263 -5.68 -11.89 44.23
C PRO A 263 -5.82 -12.99 45.28
N LYS A 264 -5.08 -12.86 46.37
CA LYS A 264 -5.17 -13.73 47.55
C LYS A 264 -6.34 -13.34 48.45
N SER A 265 -7.02 -14.33 49.04
CA SER A 265 -8.17 -14.18 49.95
C SER A 265 -7.89 -13.33 51.19
N ASN A 266 -6.64 -13.20 51.60
CA ASN A 266 -6.25 -12.35 52.73
C ASN A 266 -5.75 -10.95 52.31
N SER A 267 -5.68 -10.65 51.01
CA SER A 267 -5.31 -9.34 50.45
C SER A 267 -6.55 -8.48 50.17
N LEU A 268 -7.51 -8.49 51.09
CA LEU A 268 -8.75 -7.74 50.98
C LEU A 268 -8.62 -6.36 51.63
N VAL A 269 -9.14 -5.34 50.94
CA VAL A 269 -9.36 -4.01 51.51
C VAL A 269 -10.88 -3.78 51.56
N SER A 270 -11.40 -3.36 52.72
CA SER A 270 -12.81 -3.02 52.88
C SER A 270 -13.03 -1.54 52.58
N ILE A 271 -13.93 -1.25 51.65
CA ILE A 271 -14.43 0.10 51.39
C ILE A 271 -15.84 0.18 51.97
N SER A 272 -16.05 1.08 52.92
CA SER A 272 -17.37 1.34 53.54
C SER A 272 -17.75 2.81 53.39
N GLY A 273 -19.06 3.09 53.37
CA GLY A 273 -19.62 4.43 53.16
C GLY A 273 -20.49 4.53 51.89
N ALA A 274 -20.74 5.75 51.41
CA ALA A 274 -21.58 6.03 50.24
C ALA A 274 -20.85 5.70 48.92
N THR A 275 -20.62 4.41 48.66
CA THR A 275 -19.97 3.90 47.45
C THR A 275 -20.83 2.84 46.76
N LYS A 276 -20.61 2.62 45.46
CA LYS A 276 -21.27 1.55 44.69
C LYS A 276 -20.61 0.18 44.84
N ALA A 277 -19.64 0.01 45.75
CA ALA A 277 -18.92 -1.26 45.89
C ALA A 277 -19.86 -2.45 46.14
N ASN A 278 -20.94 -2.24 46.91
CA ASN A 278 -21.95 -3.27 47.19
C ASN A 278 -22.78 -3.70 45.95
N GLU A 279 -22.82 -2.90 44.89
CA GLU A 279 -23.52 -3.24 43.63
C GLU A 279 -22.65 -4.11 42.71
N LEU A 280 -21.31 -4.08 42.89
CA LEU A 280 -20.34 -4.78 42.05
C LEU A 280 -19.86 -6.11 42.67
N TYR A 281 -19.88 -6.25 44.00
CA TYR A 281 -19.41 -7.43 44.71
C TYR A 281 -20.47 -7.90 45.71
N THR A 282 -21.45 -8.67 45.24
CA THR A 282 -22.51 -9.22 46.10
C THR A 282 -22.02 -10.50 46.79
N SER A 283 -22.27 -10.60 48.10
CA SER A 283 -21.93 -11.70 49.00
C SER A 283 -22.57 -13.03 48.58
#